data_AF-A0A542BFD5-F1
#
_entry.id   AF-A0A542BFD5-F1
#
_cell.length_a   1.000
_cell.length_b   1.000
_cell.length_c   1.000
_cell.angle_alpha   90.00
_cell.angle_beta   90.00
_cell.angle_gamma   90.00
#
_symmetry.space_group_name_H-M   'P 1'
#
loop_
_entity.id
_entity.type
_entity.pdbx_description
1 polymer ?
#
loop_
_entity_poly.entity_id
_entity_poly.type
_entity_poly.pdbx_seq_one_letter_code
_entity_poly.pdbx_strand_id
1 'polypeptide(L)' 'MAEPPELPEIDLDVADVKRIALTTDPQGETMISFEMASGQVMNLMFSPEIFAKLEAMMAKANEAQAQVSPIQ' A
#
# COMPACT_ATOMS: atom_id res chain seq x y z
N MET A 1 8.00 -21.68 24.07
CA MET A 1 7.16 -20.90 23.12
C MET A 1 8.06 -20.62 21.93
N ALA A 2 7.69 -21.03 20.72
CA ALA A 2 8.48 -20.69 19.53
C ALA A 2 8.26 -19.21 19.23
N GLU A 3 9.35 -18.46 19.07
CA GLU A 3 9.26 -17.07 18.61
C GLU A 3 8.64 -17.07 17.20
N PRO A 4 7.69 -16.16 16.91
CA PRO A 4 7.16 -16.03 15.56
C PRO A 4 8.32 -15.74 14.61
N PRO A 5 8.39 -16.38 13.43
CA PRO A 5 9.43 -16.09 12.47
C PRO A 5 9.40 -14.60 12.11
N GLU A 6 10.55 -13.94 12.19
CA GLU A 6 10.69 -12.57 11.71
C GLU A 6 10.30 -12.55 10.22
N LEU A 7 9.33 -11.71 9.87
CA LEU A 7 8.97 -11.49 8.48
C LEU A 7 10.16 -10.79 7.81
N PRO A 8 10.52 -11.18 6.57
CA PRO A 8 11.58 -10.50 5.85
C PRO A 8 11.22 -9.01 5.69
N GLU A 9 12.11 -8.15 6.14
CA GLU A 9 11.98 -6.71 5.91
C GLU A 9 12.23 -6.44 4.42
N ILE A 10 11.30 -5.72 3.80
CA ILE A 10 11.41 -5.29 2.41
C ILE A 10 11.70 -3.79 2.44
N ASP A 11 12.94 -3.43 2.13
CA ASP A 11 13.32 -2.04 1.92
C ASP A 11 12.86 -1.60 0.53
N LEU A 12 11.93 -0.63 0.50
CA LEU A 12 11.36 -0.10 -0.73
C LEU A 12 11.45 1.41 -0.71
N ASP A 13 12.31 1.95 -1.57
CA ASP A 13 12.35 3.39 -1.82
C ASP A 13 11.25 3.77 -2.82
N VAL A 14 10.49 4.81 -2.48
CA VAL A 14 9.48 5.39 -3.37
C VAL A 14 10.11 5.92 -4.67
N ALA A 15 11.37 6.35 -4.63
CA ALA A 15 12.12 6.81 -5.80
C ALA A 15 12.33 5.70 -6.84
N ASP A 16 12.35 4.44 -6.40
CA ASP A 16 12.52 3.28 -7.28
C ASP A 16 11.20 2.75 -7.83
N VAL A 17 10.04 3.26 -7.38
CA VAL A 17 8.73 2.86 -7.91
C VAL A 17 8.47 3.58 -9.23
N LYS A 18 8.48 2.83 -10.32
CA LYS A 18 8.23 3.35 -11.67
C LYS A 18 6.73 3.46 -11.98
N ARG A 19 5.94 2.49 -11.53
CA ARG A 19 4.50 2.45 -11.77
C ARG A 19 3.76 1.74 -10.65
N ILE A 20 2.59 2.25 -10.32
CA ILE A 20 1.62 1.59 -9.44
C ILE A 20 0.38 1.24 -10.25
N ALA A 21 -0.11 0.02 -10.10
CA ALA A 21 -1.40 -0.42 -10.64
C ALA A 21 -2.26 -0.98 -9.51
N LEU A 22 -3.55 -0.71 -9.57
CA LEU A 22 -4.52 -1.22 -8.61
C LEU A 22 -5.61 -1.96 -9.36
N THR A 23 -5.89 -3.18 -8.95
CA THR A 23 -6.94 -4.01 -9.54
C THR A 23 -7.77 -4.62 -8.42
N THR A 24 -9.08 -4.46 -8.51
CA THR A 24 -10.04 -5.11 -7.60
C THR A 24 -10.83 -6.12 -8.40
N ASP A 25 -10.92 -7.33 -7.89
CA ASP A 25 -11.69 -8.39 -8.52
C ASP A 25 -13.20 -8.25 -8.21
N PRO A 26 -14.09 -9.04 -8.85
CA PRO A 26 -15.52 -8.98 -8.57
C PRO A 26 -15.92 -9.40 -7.14
N GLN A 27 -15.04 -10.08 -6.40
CA GLN A 27 -15.25 -10.48 -5.01
C GLN A 27 -14.79 -9.40 -4.02
N GLY A 28 -14.14 -8.34 -4.51
CA GLY A 28 -13.63 -7.22 -3.73
C GLY A 28 -12.20 -7.44 -3.21
N GLU A 29 -11.51 -8.51 -3.62
CA GLU A 29 -10.09 -8.65 -3.34
C GLU A 29 -9.31 -7.64 -4.17
N THR A 30 -8.45 -6.88 -3.51
CA THR A 30 -7.68 -5.81 -4.16
C THR A 30 -6.20 -6.16 -4.17
N MET A 31 -5.60 -6.08 -5.36
CA MET A 31 -4.17 -6.15 -5.56
C MET A 31 -3.61 -4.76 -5.86
N ILE A 32 -2.55 -4.38 -5.14
CA ILE A 32 -1.72 -3.21 -5.44
C ILE A 32 -0.38 -3.72 -5.97
N SER A 33 -0.10 -3.46 -7.25
CA SER A 33 1.13 -3.84 -7.92
C SER A 33 2.08 -2.64 -8.00
N PHE A 34 3.32 -2.83 -7.54
CA PHE A 34 4.43 -1.90 -7.65
C PHE A 34 5.43 -2.44 -8.68
N GLU A 35 5.57 -1.74 -9.81
CA GLU A 35 6.64 -2.00 -10.79
C GLU A 35 7.84 -1.13 -10.40
N MET A 36 8.93 -1.77 -10.02
CA MET A 36 10.19 -1.13 -9.65
C MET A 36 11.00 -0.77 -10.90
N ALA A 37 11.88 0.22 -10.81
CA ALA A 37 12.80 0.63 -11.88
C ALA A 37 13.73 -0.52 -12.33
N SER A 38 14.03 -1.46 -11.42
CA SER A 38 14.77 -2.69 -11.70
C SER A 38 14.01 -3.70 -12.58
N GLY A 39 12.71 -3.47 -12.82
CA GLY A 39 11.81 -4.41 -13.48
C GLY A 39 11.18 -5.46 -12.55
N GLN A 40 11.55 -5.46 -11.26
CA GLN A 40 10.87 -6.28 -10.25
C GLN A 40 9.43 -5.79 -10.05
N VAL A 41 8.49 -6.72 -9.92
CA VAL A 41 7.10 -6.42 -9.58
C VAL A 41 6.80 -6.98 -8.20
N MET A 42 6.28 -6.14 -7.31
CA MET A 42 5.79 -6.53 -6.00
C MET A 42 4.28 -6.33 -5.92
N ASN A 43 3.56 -7.34 -5.44
CA ASN A 43 2.11 -7.28 -5.30
C ASN A 43 1.71 -7.37 -3.83
N LEU A 44 0.92 -6.41 -3.38
CA LEU A 44 0.24 -6.46 -2.09
C LEU A 44 -1.20 -6.91 -2.32
N MET A 45 -1.59 -8.00 -1.68
CA MET A 45 -2.93 -8.57 -1.78
C MET A 45 -3.72 -8.22 -0.52
N PHE A 46 -4.92 -7.70 -0.71
CA PHE A 46 -5.81 -7.30 0.37
C PHE A 46 -7.16 -7.98 0.20
N SER A 47 -7.63 -8.60 1.28
CA SER A 47 -9.04 -8.95 1.39
C SER A 47 -9.88 -7.67 1.54
N PRO A 48 -11.19 -7.70 1.20
CA PRO A 48 -12.05 -6.51 1.25
C PRO A 48 -12.02 -5.80 2.61
N GLU A 49 -12.01 -6.55 3.72
CA GLU A 49 -12.01 -5.98 5.07
C GLU A 49 -10.71 -5.24 5.38
N ILE A 50 -9.56 -5.79 4.99
CA ILE A 50 -8.26 -5.15 5.25
C ILE A 50 -8.07 -3.96 4.32
N PHE A 51 -8.51 -4.05 3.07
CA PHE A 51 -8.46 -2.94 2.14
C PHE A 51 -9.28 -1.74 2.64
N ALA A 52 -10.50 -1.97 3.15
CA ALA A 52 -11.32 -0.91 3.76
C ALA A 52 -10.63 -0.23 4.95
N LYS A 53 -9.86 -0.98 5.76
CA LYS A 53 -9.06 -0.40 6.86
C LYS A 53 -7.93 0.49 6.32
N LEU A 54 -7.26 0.07 5.25
CA LEU A 54 -6.24 0.87 4.57
C LEU A 54 -6.83 2.18 4.03
N GLU A 55 -7.98 2.11 3.34
CA GLU A 55 -8.68 3.30 2.84
C GLU A 55 -9.05 4.27 3.96
N ALA A 56 -9.62 3.77 5.07
CA ALA A 56 -9.95 4.60 6.23
C ALA A 56 -8.71 5.25 6.87
N MET A 57 -7.57 4.55 6.90
CA MET A 57 -6.31 5.08 7.39
C MET A 57 -5.78 6.19 6.47
N MET A 58 -5.82 5.98 5.15
CA MET A 58 -5.40 6.98 4.16
C MET A 58 -6.28 8.23 4.19
N ALA A 59 -7.61 8.07 4.33
CA ALA A 59 -8.53 9.20 4.44
C ALA A 59 -8.18 10.10 5.64
N LYS A 60 -7.93 9.50 6.81
CA LYS A 60 -7.49 10.24 8.00
C LYS A 60 -6.13 10.93 7.79
N ALA A 61 -5.18 10.26 7.14
CA ALA A 61 -3.87 10.84 6.84
C ALA A 61 -3.99 12.04 5.90
N ASN A 62 -4.83 11.95 4.87
CA ASN A 62 -5.11 13.03 3.94
C ASN A 62 -5.79 14.23 4.63
N GLU A 63 -6.76 13.97 5.50
CA GLU A 63 -7.41 15.00 6.31
C GLU A 63 -6.40 15.74 7.22
N ALA A 64 -5.49 14.99 7.85
CA ALA A 64 -4.43 15.56 8.67
C ALA A 64 -3.44 16.39 7.82
N GLN A 65 -3.06 15.90 6.63
CA GLN A 65 -2.17 16.64 5.73
C GLN A 65 -2.81 17.93 5.21
N ALA A 66 -4.10 17.90 4.87
CA ALA A 66 -4.84 19.08 4.43
C ALA A 66 -4.91 20.18 5.51
N GLN A 67 -4.90 19.83 6.79
CA GLN A 67 -4.84 20.79 7.90
C GLN A 67 -3.45 21.41 8.07
N VAL A 68 -2.38 20.71 7.68
CA VAL A 68 -0.99 21.16 7.78
C VAL A 68 -0.55 21.97 6.55
N SER A 69 -1.18 21.77 5.40
CA SER A 69 -0.95 22.55 4.18
C SER A 69 -2.27 23.15 3.68
N PRO A 70 -2.76 24.25 4.31
CA PRO A 70 -3.80 25.04 3.68
C PRO A 70 -3.20 25.59 2.40
N ILE A 71 -3.76 25.18 1.26
CA ILE A 71 -3.48 25.75 -0.05
C ILE A 71 -3.47 27.28 0.11
N GLN A 72 -2.29 27.89 -0.02
CA GLN A 72 -2.14 29.34 -0.14
C GLN A 72 -2.32 29.73 -1.61
#